data_AF-A0A8T4LRV3-F1
#
_entry.id   AF-A0A8T4LRV3-F1
#
_cell.length_a   1.000
_cell.length_b   1.000
_cell.length_c   1.000
_cell.angle_alpha   90.00
_cell.angle_beta   90.00
_cell.angle_gamma   90.00
#
_symmetry.space_group_name_H-M   'P 1'
#
loop_
_entity.id
_entity.type
_entity.pdbx_description
1 polymer ?
#
loop_
_entity_poly.entity_id
_entity_poly.type
_entity_poly.pdbx_seq_one_letter_code
_entity_poly.pdbx_strand_id
1 'polypeptide(L)'
;MAAANTYMRGQAAMEYLVTYGWAILALLVVLAALVSSGIFTASRFIWEECTFQPNLQCSPFILYSSDSSSTLQFSVLNGLGFPVRFTGINATLANGEQMNALLEDTVTEEGTKAAFTTTLASPLPKGSRQTIYVQLSYVNCLTTDTNACDEATASGEYVSSGKILANVQPQ
;
A
#
# COMPACT_ATOMS: atom_id res chain seq x y z
N MET A 1 -44.63 -56.26 -15.92
CA MET A 1 -43.30 -55.61 -15.88
C MET A 1 -43.38 -54.47 -14.88
N ALA A 2 -42.55 -54.53 -13.83
CA ALA A 2 -42.64 -53.66 -12.66
C ALA A 2 -42.12 -52.24 -12.96
N ALA A 3 -42.89 -51.23 -12.57
CA ALA A 3 -42.44 -49.84 -12.53
C ALA A 3 -41.78 -49.58 -11.16
N ALA A 4 -40.48 -49.25 -11.18
CA ALA A 4 -39.73 -48.87 -9.99
C ALA A 4 -40.14 -47.44 -9.56
N ASN A 5 -40.61 -47.30 -8.32
CA ASN A 5 -41.09 -46.05 -7.76
C ASN A 5 -39.96 -45.31 -7.03
N THR A 6 -39.38 -44.28 -7.64
CA THR A 6 -38.24 -43.48 -7.14
C THR A 6 -38.66 -42.34 -6.18
N TYR A 7 -39.62 -42.57 -5.28
CA TYR A 7 -40.11 -41.51 -4.36
C TYR A 7 -39.56 -41.59 -2.92
N MET A 8 -38.77 -42.62 -2.58
CA MET A 8 -38.36 -42.89 -1.19
C MET A 8 -36.97 -42.37 -0.79
N ARG A 9 -36.20 -41.74 -1.68
CA ARG A 9 -34.80 -41.34 -1.40
C ARG A 9 -34.63 -39.96 -0.77
N GLY A 10 -35.61 -39.06 -0.90
CA GLY A 10 -35.58 -37.73 -0.29
C GLY A 10 -36.13 -37.67 1.13
N GLN A 11 -36.98 -38.63 1.52
CA GLN A 11 -37.70 -38.58 2.79
C GLN A 11 -36.78 -38.85 3.99
N ALA A 12 -35.83 -39.79 3.86
CA ALA A 12 -34.83 -40.03 4.88
C ALA A 12 -33.86 -38.84 5.03
N ALA A 13 -33.46 -38.21 3.92
CA ALA A 13 -32.53 -37.08 3.95
C ALA A 13 -33.10 -35.85 4.68
N MET A 14 -34.41 -35.60 4.54
CA MET A 14 -35.08 -34.48 5.23
C MET A 14 -35.23 -34.72 6.74
N GLU A 15 -35.34 -35.97 7.19
CA GLU A 15 -35.42 -36.32 8.61
C GLU A 15 -34.08 -36.08 9.33
N TYR A 16 -32.96 -36.44 8.69
CA TYR A 16 -31.62 -36.16 9.21
C TYR A 16 -31.30 -34.66 9.23
N LEU A 17 -31.77 -33.90 8.25
CA LEU A 17 -31.55 -32.45 8.22
C LEU A 17 -32.27 -31.74 9.37
N VAL A 18 -33.47 -32.18 9.73
CA VAL A 18 -34.28 -31.53 10.78
C VAL A 18 -33.81 -31.94 12.20
N THR A 19 -33.40 -33.18 12.41
CA THR A 19 -32.90 -33.66 13.71
C THR A 19 -31.55 -33.06 14.10
N TYR A 20 -30.65 -32.86 13.13
CA TYR A 20 -29.39 -32.15 13.31
C TYR A 20 -29.46 -30.68 12.91
N GLY A 21 -30.66 -30.16 12.63
CA GLY A 21 -30.86 -28.78 12.18
C GLY A 21 -30.32 -27.76 13.18
N TRP A 22 -30.41 -28.06 14.47
CA TRP A 22 -29.83 -27.23 15.53
C TRP A 22 -28.30 -27.17 15.45
N ALA A 23 -27.63 -28.24 15.04
CA ALA A 23 -26.18 -28.28 14.89
C ALA A 23 -25.74 -27.43 13.69
N ILE A 24 -26.50 -27.47 12.59
CA ILE A 24 -26.28 -26.61 11.42
C ILE A 24 -26.51 -25.13 11.78
N LEU A 25 -27.57 -24.82 12.54
CA LEU A 25 -27.82 -23.45 13.00
C LEU A 25 -26.70 -22.95 13.92
N ALA A 26 -26.25 -23.75 14.88
CA ALA A 26 -25.13 -23.40 15.75
C ALA A 26 -23.84 -23.15 14.94
N LEU A 27 -23.56 -23.99 13.94
CA LEU A 27 -22.42 -23.81 13.03
C LEU A 27 -22.52 -22.48 12.27
N LEU A 28 -23.69 -22.15 11.70
CA LEU A 28 -23.90 -20.89 10.98
C LEU A 28 -23.73 -19.67 11.88
N VAL A 29 -24.17 -19.73 13.15
CA VAL A 29 -23.95 -18.65 14.12
C VAL A 29 -22.47 -18.45 14.40
N VAL A 30 -21.70 -19.52 14.58
CA VAL A 30 -20.24 -19.44 14.77
C VAL A 30 -19.55 -18.87 13.53
N LEU A 31 -19.95 -19.30 12.32
CA LEU A 31 -19.41 -18.74 11.08
C LEU A 31 -19.76 -17.26 10.92
N ALA A 32 -20.99 -16.86 11.25
CA ALA A 32 -21.40 -15.46 11.24
C ALA A 32 -20.58 -14.62 12.22
N ALA A 33 -20.35 -15.12 13.44
CA ALA A 33 -19.52 -14.45 14.44
C ALA A 33 -18.06 -14.32 14.00
N LEU A 34 -17.50 -15.36 13.36
CA LEU A 34 -16.14 -15.33 12.81
C LEU A 34 -16.02 -14.34 11.66
N VAL A 35 -16.99 -14.30 10.74
CA VAL A 35 -17.02 -13.31 9.65
C VAL A 35 -17.16 -11.89 10.20
N SER A 36 -18.04 -11.66 11.19
CA SER A 36 -18.21 -10.34 11.81
C SER A 36 -17.00 -9.89 12.62
N SER A 37 -16.22 -10.82 13.18
CA SER A 37 -14.98 -10.49 13.90
C SER A 37 -13.87 -9.92 12.99
N GLY A 38 -13.99 -10.12 11.67
CA GLY A 38 -12.99 -9.69 10.69
C GLY A 38 -11.67 -10.45 10.80
N ILE A 39 -11.66 -11.64 11.40
CA ILE A 39 -10.47 -12.50 11.49
C ILE A 39 -9.97 -12.96 10.10
N PHE A 40 -10.88 -13.04 9.12
CA PHE A 40 -10.55 -13.35 7.73
C PHE A 40 -10.04 -12.15 6.94
N THR A 41 -9.96 -10.96 7.53
CA THR A 41 -9.40 -9.80 6.86
C THR A 41 -7.87 -9.89 6.87
N ALA A 42 -7.31 -10.50 5.83
CA ALA A 42 -5.85 -10.67 5.64
C ALA A 42 -5.07 -9.35 5.71
N SER A 43 -5.72 -8.20 5.48
CA SER A 43 -5.09 -6.89 5.62
C SER A 43 -4.54 -6.64 7.03
N ARG A 44 -5.06 -7.29 8.08
CA ARG A 44 -4.57 -7.15 9.47
C ARG A 44 -3.16 -7.67 9.69
N PHE A 45 -2.69 -8.60 8.87
CA PHE A 45 -1.38 -9.26 9.02
C PHE A 45 -0.27 -8.64 8.17
N ILE A 46 -0.59 -7.61 7.38
CA ILE A 46 0.41 -6.92 6.56
C ILE A 46 0.99 -5.78 7.40
N TRP A 47 2.29 -5.87 7.64
CA TRP A 47 3.09 -4.86 8.30
C TRP A 47 3.22 -3.63 7.40
N GLU A 48 3.41 -2.46 8.02
CA GLU A 48 3.78 -1.29 7.25
C GLU A 48 5.16 -1.52 6.62
N GLU A 49 5.25 -1.27 5.32
CA GLU A 49 6.48 -1.47 4.55
C GLU A 49 6.69 -0.29 3.62
N CYS A 50 7.94 0.17 3.54
CA CYS A 50 8.35 1.11 2.51
C CYS A 50 9.59 0.52 1.83
N THR A 51 9.39 0.03 0.60
CA THR A 51 10.43 -0.69 -0.14
C THR A 51 10.75 0.03 -1.43
N PHE A 52 12.04 0.29 -1.63
CA PHE A 52 12.63 0.86 -2.84
C PHE A 52 13.86 0.03 -3.22
N GLN A 53 14.58 0.46 -4.25
CA GLN A 53 15.86 -0.15 -4.64
C GLN A 53 16.85 -0.18 -3.45
N PRO A 54 17.74 -1.20 -3.33
CA PRO A 54 18.58 -1.40 -2.13
C PRO A 54 19.42 -0.21 -1.65
N ASN A 55 19.75 0.72 -2.55
CA ASN A 55 20.55 1.92 -2.26
C ASN A 55 19.71 3.19 -2.04
N LEU A 56 18.38 3.07 -2.05
CA LEU A 56 17.43 4.15 -1.79
C LEU A 56 16.52 3.72 -0.65
N GLN A 57 17.04 3.62 0.56
CA GLN A 57 16.29 3.09 1.69
C GLN A 57 15.21 4.08 2.13
N CYS A 58 13.96 3.63 2.22
CA CYS A 58 12.87 4.48 2.66
C CYS A 58 12.62 4.34 4.16
N SER A 59 12.86 5.43 4.90
CA SER A 59 12.55 5.56 6.32
C SER A 59 12.86 6.99 6.79
N PRO A 60 11.99 7.67 7.55
CA PRO A 60 10.66 7.25 7.98
C PRO A 60 9.57 7.49 6.92
N PHE A 61 8.37 6.95 7.13
CA PHE A 61 7.19 7.25 6.33
C PHE A 61 5.93 7.29 7.21
N ILE A 62 4.96 8.11 6.84
CA ILE A 62 3.69 8.26 7.53
C ILE A 62 2.60 8.76 6.59
N LEU A 63 1.39 8.23 6.77
CA LEU A 63 0.21 8.60 5.98
C LEU A 63 -0.86 9.17 6.91
N TYR A 64 -1.14 10.45 6.77
CA TYR A 64 -2.21 11.13 7.50
C TYR A 64 -3.43 11.35 6.60
N SER A 65 -4.61 11.32 7.19
CA SER A 65 -5.87 11.73 6.54
C SER A 65 -6.61 12.74 7.40
N SER A 66 -6.84 13.91 6.83
CA SER A 66 -7.69 14.98 7.35
C SER A 66 -9.08 14.87 6.74
N ASP A 67 -10.04 15.67 7.19
CA ASP A 67 -11.43 15.53 6.73
C ASP A 67 -11.65 15.89 5.24
N SER A 68 -10.69 16.61 4.63
CA SER A 68 -10.74 17.04 3.24
C SER A 68 -9.63 16.48 2.35
N SER A 69 -8.54 15.97 2.91
CA SER A 69 -7.35 15.60 2.14
C SER A 69 -6.48 14.60 2.88
N SER A 70 -5.71 13.80 2.15
CA SER A 70 -4.73 12.88 2.74
C SER A 70 -3.32 13.27 2.35
N THR A 71 -2.36 13.14 3.27
CA THR A 71 -0.96 13.51 3.03
C THR A 71 -0.05 12.35 3.41
N LEU A 72 0.79 11.90 2.47
CA LEU A 72 1.86 10.94 2.70
C LEU A 72 3.17 11.70 2.79
N GLN A 73 3.89 11.54 3.90
CA GLN A 73 5.25 12.04 4.08
C GLN A 73 6.19 10.85 4.17
N PHE A 74 7.25 10.85 3.39
CA PHE A 74 8.26 9.81 3.48
C PHE A 74 9.65 10.38 3.18
N SER A 75 10.67 9.73 3.70
CA SER A 75 12.05 10.11 3.43
C SER A 75 12.83 8.94 2.85
N VAL A 76 13.70 9.24 1.87
CA VAL A 76 14.56 8.27 1.20
C VAL A 76 16.02 8.62 1.47
N LEU A 77 16.76 7.67 2.02
CA LEU A 77 18.20 7.77 2.23
C LEU A 77 18.95 7.49 0.92
N ASN A 78 19.88 8.37 0.56
CA ASN A 78 20.77 8.16 -0.56
C ASN A 78 21.96 7.29 -0.16
N GLY A 79 21.96 6.02 -0.58
CA GLY A 79 23.04 5.06 -0.39
C GLY A 79 23.77 4.68 -1.68
N LEU A 80 23.69 5.52 -2.73
CA LEU A 80 24.25 5.20 -4.05
C LEU A 80 25.76 5.44 -4.17
N GLY A 81 26.40 6.06 -3.18
CA GLY A 81 27.84 6.35 -3.18
C GLY A 81 28.22 7.65 -3.90
N PHE A 82 27.25 8.49 -4.24
CA PHE A 82 27.44 9.81 -4.87
C PHE A 82 26.22 10.70 -4.58
N PRO A 83 26.35 12.04 -4.61
CA PRO A 83 25.21 12.93 -4.45
C PRO A 83 24.22 12.79 -5.62
N VAL A 84 22.93 12.84 -5.31
CA VAL A 84 21.84 12.76 -6.29
C VAL A 84 20.86 13.91 -6.13
N ARG A 85 20.21 14.30 -7.21
CA ARG A 85 19.09 15.27 -7.19
C ARG A 85 17.84 14.59 -7.71
N PHE A 86 16.75 14.69 -6.96
CA PHE A 86 15.46 14.15 -7.36
C PHE A 86 14.74 15.16 -8.25
N THR A 87 14.47 14.78 -9.50
CA THR A 87 13.85 15.63 -10.54
C THR A 87 12.34 15.43 -10.61
N GLY A 88 11.86 14.25 -10.21
CA GLY A 88 10.49 13.86 -10.40
C GLY A 88 10.01 12.90 -9.31
N ILE A 89 8.72 13.00 -9.00
CA ILE A 89 8.02 12.06 -8.14
C ILE A 89 6.63 11.87 -8.71
N ASN A 90 6.25 10.61 -8.84
CA ASN A 90 4.89 10.22 -9.19
C ASN A 90 4.39 9.22 -8.16
N ALA A 91 3.30 9.55 -7.47
CA ALA A 91 2.71 8.69 -6.45
C ALA A 91 1.27 8.35 -6.84
N THR A 92 0.96 7.07 -6.80
CA THR A 92 -0.33 6.52 -7.26
C THR A 92 -0.86 5.54 -6.24
N LEU A 93 -2.14 5.62 -5.92
CA LEU A 93 -2.79 4.64 -5.06
C LEU A 93 -3.08 3.36 -5.84
N ALA A 94 -3.28 2.24 -5.13
CA ALA A 94 -3.67 0.97 -5.74
C ALA A 94 -5.00 1.02 -6.50
N ASN A 95 -5.85 2.02 -6.24
CA ASN A 95 -7.09 2.27 -7.00
C ASN A 95 -6.86 3.06 -8.31
N GLY A 96 -5.61 3.48 -8.59
CA GLY A 96 -5.23 4.27 -9.77
C GLY A 96 -5.28 5.80 -9.57
N GLU A 97 -5.75 6.28 -8.43
CA GLU A 97 -5.81 7.71 -8.11
C GLU A 97 -4.39 8.29 -7.95
N GLN A 98 -4.13 9.41 -8.64
CA GLN A 98 -2.84 10.09 -8.59
C GLN A 98 -2.78 11.02 -7.38
N MET A 99 -1.64 11.08 -6.72
CA MET A 99 -1.38 12.03 -5.65
C MET A 99 -0.50 13.17 -6.17
N ASN A 100 -0.81 14.40 -5.76
CA ASN A 100 -0.01 15.57 -6.05
C ASN A 100 1.23 15.56 -5.17
N ALA A 101 2.39 15.36 -5.79
CA ALA A 101 3.64 15.26 -5.07
C ALA A 101 4.42 16.59 -5.14
N LEU A 102 4.98 16.97 -3.99
CA LEU A 102 5.81 18.14 -3.79
C LEU A 102 7.25 17.65 -3.53
N LEU A 103 8.17 18.15 -4.34
CA LEU A 103 9.60 17.92 -4.21
C LEU A 103 10.22 19.13 -3.52
N GLU A 104 11.00 18.87 -2.48
CA GLU A 104 11.93 19.87 -1.98
C GLU A 104 13.22 19.70 -2.79
N ASP A 105 13.33 20.50 -3.86
CA ASP A 105 14.40 20.43 -4.85
C ASP A 105 15.75 20.77 -4.21
N THR A 106 16.41 19.73 -3.70
CA THR A 106 17.67 19.81 -2.98
C THR A 106 18.56 18.66 -3.40
N VAL A 107 19.85 18.95 -3.52
CA VAL A 107 20.87 17.92 -3.75
C VAL A 107 21.00 17.10 -2.48
N THR A 108 20.81 15.79 -2.61
CA THR A 108 20.90 14.83 -1.51
C THR A 108 22.27 14.19 -1.53
N GLU A 109 23.12 14.56 -0.57
CA GLU A 109 24.44 13.95 -0.38
C GLU A 109 24.36 12.47 0.01
N GLU A 110 25.45 11.75 -0.17
CA GLU A 110 25.55 10.36 0.28
C GLU A 110 25.30 10.24 1.79
N GLY A 111 24.48 9.27 2.19
CA GLY A 111 24.11 9.02 3.58
C GLY A 111 23.04 9.97 4.13
N THR A 112 22.65 11.01 3.39
CA THR A 112 21.57 11.93 3.79
C THR A 112 20.21 11.48 3.27
N LYS A 113 19.14 12.02 3.86
CA LYS A 113 17.75 11.68 3.52
C LYS A 113 17.09 12.83 2.77
N ALA A 114 16.46 12.53 1.64
CA ALA A 114 15.54 13.42 0.95
C ALA A 114 14.13 13.23 1.49
N ALA A 115 13.42 14.32 1.79
CA ALA A 115 12.03 14.29 2.23
C ALA A 115 11.08 14.54 1.06
N PHE A 116 9.99 13.79 1.03
CA PHE A 116 8.95 13.88 0.02
C PHE A 116 7.59 14.01 0.70
N THR A 117 6.77 14.92 0.18
CA THR A 117 5.38 15.06 0.62
C THR A 117 4.48 14.91 -0.58
N THR A 118 3.51 13.99 -0.50
CA THR A 118 2.48 13.86 -1.53
C THR A 118 1.10 13.95 -0.91
N THR A 119 0.19 14.55 -1.65
CA THR A 119 -1.13 14.98 -1.17
C THR A 119 -2.21 14.45 -2.10
N LEU A 120 -3.29 13.96 -1.51
CA LEU A 120 -4.48 13.48 -2.18
C LEU A 120 -5.63 14.41 -1.82
N ALA A 121 -6.35 14.88 -2.83
CA ALA A 121 -7.48 15.78 -2.65
C ALA A 121 -8.71 15.10 -2.03
N SER A 122 -8.71 13.77 -1.95
CA SER A 122 -9.76 12.99 -1.31
C SER A 122 -9.29 12.45 0.06
N PRO A 123 -10.17 12.45 1.09
CA PRO A 123 -9.85 11.87 2.38
C PRO A 123 -9.89 10.35 2.31
N LEU A 124 -8.81 9.71 2.78
CA LEU A 124 -8.73 8.26 2.89
C LEU A 124 -9.40 7.79 4.18
N PRO A 125 -10.05 6.61 4.19
CA PRO A 125 -10.70 6.11 5.40
C PRO A 125 -9.67 5.90 6.51
N LYS A 126 -9.86 6.60 7.64
CA LYS A 126 -8.99 6.54 8.82
C LYS A 126 -8.94 5.11 9.36
N GLY A 127 -7.75 4.64 9.72
CA GLY A 127 -7.52 3.26 10.17
C GLY A 127 -7.56 2.20 9.05
N SER A 128 -7.79 2.60 7.79
CA SER A 128 -7.57 1.71 6.65
C SER A 128 -6.08 1.63 6.31
N ARG A 129 -5.68 0.53 5.68
CA ARG A 129 -4.36 0.38 5.08
C ARG A 129 -4.43 0.77 3.62
N GLN A 130 -3.45 1.52 3.16
CA GLN A 130 -3.37 1.96 1.77
C GLN A 130 -2.04 1.55 1.18
N THR A 131 -2.10 1.04 -0.04
CA THR A 131 -0.93 0.71 -0.87
C THR A 131 -0.72 1.83 -1.87
N ILE A 132 0.47 2.41 -1.86
CA ILE A 132 0.86 3.53 -2.70
C ILE A 132 2.10 3.11 -3.48
N TYR A 133 2.04 3.23 -4.80
CA TYR A 133 3.17 3.02 -5.69
C TYR A 133 3.81 4.36 -5.99
N VAL A 134 5.11 4.46 -5.75
CA VAL A 134 5.89 5.69 -5.93
C VAL A 134 6.96 5.45 -6.97
N GLN A 135 7.10 6.36 -7.91
CA GLN A 135 8.18 6.42 -8.87
C GLN A 135 8.96 7.70 -8.61
N LEU A 136 10.27 7.56 -8.42
CA LEU A 136 11.20 8.66 -8.20
C LEU A 136 12.11 8.76 -9.40
N SER A 137 12.19 9.94 -9.99
CA SER A 137 13.20 10.27 -11.00
C SER A 137 14.33 11.05 -10.35
N TYR A 138 15.56 10.69 -10.67
CA TYR A 138 16.74 11.35 -10.14
C TYR A 138 17.90 11.36 -11.13
N VAL A 139 18.80 12.32 -10.95
CA VAL A 139 20.06 12.42 -11.68
C VAL A 139 21.23 12.28 -10.71
N ASN A 140 22.35 11.74 -11.19
CA ASN A 140 23.58 11.70 -10.42
C ASN A 140 24.36 13.03 -10.57
N CYS A 141 25.08 13.41 -9.52
CA CYS A 141 25.86 14.64 -9.47
C CYS A 141 27.34 14.32 -9.23
N LEU A 142 27.93 13.48 -10.08
CA LEU A 142 29.29 12.93 -9.94
C LEU A 142 30.45 13.96 -10.02
N THR A 143 30.17 15.27 -10.01
CA THR A 143 31.22 16.29 -10.21
C THR A 143 31.45 17.13 -8.95
N THR A 144 32.66 17.66 -8.83
CA THR A 144 33.18 18.41 -7.67
C THR A 144 32.58 19.79 -7.46
N ASP A 145 31.65 20.23 -8.32
CA ASP A 145 30.89 21.46 -8.13
C ASP A 145 29.53 21.16 -7.53
N THR A 146 29.22 21.80 -6.40
CA THR A 146 27.93 21.72 -5.71
C THR A 146 26.74 22.20 -6.56
N ASN A 147 27.00 22.86 -7.71
CA ASN A 147 26.00 23.29 -8.69
C ASN A 147 25.89 22.35 -9.91
N ALA A 148 26.61 21.23 -9.95
CA ALA A 148 26.64 20.34 -11.11
C ALA A 148 25.42 19.43 -11.30
N CYS A 149 24.40 19.62 -10.46
CA CYS A 149 23.10 18.97 -10.63
C CYS A 149 22.14 19.80 -11.50
N ASP A 150 22.59 20.89 -12.12
CA ASP A 150 21.80 21.62 -13.10
C ASP A 150 21.70 20.83 -14.41
N GLU A 151 20.54 20.90 -15.08
CA GLU A 151 20.15 20.08 -16.23
C GLU A 151 21.19 20.02 -17.37
N ALA A 152 22.12 20.98 -17.43
CA ALA A 152 23.16 21.06 -18.44
C ALA A 152 24.37 20.13 -18.21
N THR A 153 24.56 19.55 -17.02
CA THR A 153 25.73 18.70 -16.68
C THR A 153 25.33 17.39 -15.99
N ALA A 154 24.04 17.22 -15.70
CA ALA A 154 23.50 15.99 -15.13
C ALA A 154 23.67 14.80 -16.10
N SER A 155 24.01 13.65 -15.52
CA SER A 155 23.85 12.34 -16.13
C SER A 155 22.41 12.12 -16.62
N GLY A 156 22.20 11.16 -17.52
CA GLY A 156 20.86 10.71 -17.92
C GLY A 156 19.95 10.43 -16.70
N GLU A 157 18.66 10.73 -16.84
CA GLU A 157 17.67 10.57 -15.79
C GLU A 157 17.43 9.09 -15.47
N TYR A 158 17.47 8.74 -14.19
CA TYR A 158 17.21 7.41 -13.68
C TYR A 158 15.89 7.38 -12.93
N VAL A 159 15.15 6.28 -13.07
CA VAL A 159 13.87 6.08 -12.39
C VAL A 159 13.97 4.91 -11.43
N SER A 160 13.59 5.14 -10.17
CA SER A 160 13.42 4.11 -9.16
C SER A 160 11.94 3.97 -8.79
N SER A 161 11.44 2.75 -8.78
CA SER A 161 10.07 2.45 -8.33
C SER A 161 10.10 1.84 -6.94
N GLY A 162 9.12 2.22 -6.13
CA GLY A 162 8.92 1.72 -4.79
C GLY A 162 7.45 1.53 -4.46
N LYS A 163 7.22 0.86 -3.35
CA LYS A 163 5.89 0.58 -2.81
C LYS A 163 5.87 0.93 -1.34
N ILE A 164 4.83 1.64 -0.93
CA ILE A 164 4.58 2.05 0.44
C ILE A 164 3.24 1.47 0.87
N LEU A 165 3.25 0.64 1.90
CA LEU A 165 2.05 0.24 2.64
C LEU A 165 2.09 0.92 4.00
N ALA A 166 1.12 1.80 4.23
CA ALA A 166 1.00 2.52 5.50
C ALA A 166 -0.44 2.44 6.02
N ASN A 167 -0.61 2.46 7.34
CA ASN A 167 -1.91 2.73 7.93
C ASN A 167 -2.22 4.23 7.83
N VAL A 168 -3.47 4.54 7.48
CA VAL A 168 -3.97 5.90 7.48
C VAL A 168 -4.19 6.34 8.92
N GLN A 169 -3.34 7.24 9.42
CA GLN A 169 -3.48 7.84 10.72
C GLN A 169 -4.42 9.06 10.67
N PRO A 170 -5.22 9.29 11.72
CA PRO A 170 -5.85 10.59 11.90
C PRO A 170 -4.77 11.65 12.08
N GLN A 171 -4.92 12.80 11.42
CA GLN A 171 -4.07 13.96 11.66
C GLN A 171 -4.40 14.62 13.01
#